data_AF-A0A7W0FT19-F1
#
_entry.id   AF-A0A7W0FT19-F1
#
_cell.length_a   1.000
_cell.length_b   1.000
_cell.length_c   1.000
_cell.angle_alpha   90.00
_cell.angle_beta   90.00
_cell.angle_gamma   90.00
#
_symmetry.space_group_name_H-M   'P 1'
#
loop_
_entity.id
_entity.type
_entity.pdbx_description
1 polymer ?
#
loop_
_entity_poly.entity_id
_entity_poly.type
_entity_poly.pdbx_seq_one_letter_code
_entity_poly.pdbx_strand_id
1 'polypeptide(L)'
;MNSVIPLKKSNKENRERRVLLALVDYYIQSGKPVGSATLKEVDIDDLSAATIRNYFARLDEEGYLIQQHSSGGRIPTDKAFRLYAHEQMILKTATPEINPILETLNSNESRAIATYLQSAAEELSRLTQSAVFLSAPRFDHDFITMIKLVAIDQTRCLCIIVTDFGVIKTEVIHIDQKLTAFAIKRFEDYFHWRLTGYNPPKNFEADEEILAQKIYNELIVRYIVAYSNFTDDEIYRTGFSKLIAYPEFHDASRLATSLSLFENSHSMRLLLKDCSTHNSLKFWIGDDLSPYAQQSPNCAILAIPYRINNQAVGAIGLLSSVRIPYGKLFGLLHTFSETISKEVTRTIYKFKIQYRHPNQQPFNLEQKEVYLLKQAEPLLLEDMRL
;
A
#
# COMPACT_ATOMS: atom_id res chain seq x y z
N MET A 1 18.11 30.19 13.40
CA MET A 1 19.18 30.35 12.41
C MET A 1 20.36 29.49 12.83
N ASN A 2 20.51 28.31 12.24
CA ASN A 2 21.77 27.55 12.24
C ASN A 2 21.90 26.99 10.83
N SER A 3 22.57 27.75 9.98
CA SER A 3 22.91 27.38 8.62
C SER A 3 23.92 26.24 8.66
N VAL A 4 23.45 25.02 8.38
CA VAL A 4 24.32 23.88 8.08
C VAL A 4 24.99 24.18 6.75
N ILE A 5 26.23 24.64 6.81
CA ILE A 5 27.09 24.85 5.64
C ILE A 5 27.37 23.47 5.05
N PRO A 6 26.98 23.16 3.80
CA PRO A 6 27.35 21.89 3.21
C PRO A 6 28.86 21.87 2.99
N LEU A 7 29.55 20.97 3.69
CA LEU A 7 30.99 20.72 3.51
C LEU A 7 31.25 20.45 2.02
N LYS A 8 32.02 21.34 1.39
CA LYS A 8 32.41 21.28 -0.02
C LYS A 8 33.35 20.08 -0.20
N LYS A 9 32.80 18.92 -0.59
CA LYS A 9 33.55 17.67 -0.83
C LYS A 9 34.75 17.91 -1.75
N SER A 10 35.87 17.24 -1.47
CA SER A 10 37.09 17.40 -2.25
C SER A 10 36.87 17.01 -3.73
N ASN A 11 37.60 17.62 -4.67
CA ASN A 11 37.50 17.29 -6.11
C ASN A 11 37.74 15.78 -6.36
N LYS A 12 38.58 15.14 -5.52
CA LYS A 12 38.85 13.70 -5.57
C LYS A 12 37.66 12.85 -5.10
N GLU A 13 36.99 13.22 -4.01
CA GLU A 13 35.76 12.55 -3.54
C GLU A 13 34.64 12.64 -4.57
N ASN A 14 34.52 13.78 -5.26
CA ASN A 14 33.51 13.93 -6.31
C ASN A 14 33.79 13.01 -7.51
N ARG A 15 35.07 12.80 -7.87
CA ARG A 15 35.46 11.85 -8.93
C ARG A 15 35.25 10.40 -8.54
N GLU A 16 35.68 9.99 -7.34
CA GLU A 16 35.46 8.65 -6.80
C GLU A 16 33.97 8.31 -6.73
N ARG A 17 33.16 9.26 -6.26
CA ARG A 17 31.71 9.15 -6.24
C ARG A 17 31.11 9.01 -7.64
N ARG A 18 31.58 9.81 -8.61
CA ARG A 18 31.15 9.69 -10.02
C ARG A 18 31.46 8.30 -10.56
N VAL A 19 32.63 7.75 -10.26
CA VAL A 19 33.03 6.39 -10.63
C VAL A 19 32.09 5.34 -10.04
N LEU A 20 31.74 5.46 -8.76
CA LEU A 20 30.79 4.55 -8.12
C LEU A 20 29.41 4.62 -8.78
N LEU A 21 28.88 5.83 -9.01
CA LEU A 21 27.55 6.01 -9.61
C LEU A 21 27.48 5.44 -11.03
N ALA A 22 28.48 5.71 -11.86
CA ALA A 22 28.61 5.16 -13.21
C ALA A 22 28.67 3.63 -13.20
N LEU A 23 29.44 3.04 -12.25
CA LEU A 23 29.53 1.59 -12.11
C LEU A 23 28.17 0.97 -11.77
N VAL A 24 27.46 1.55 -10.79
CA VAL A 24 26.14 1.06 -10.40
C VAL A 24 25.16 1.17 -11.56
N ASP A 25 25.17 2.29 -12.30
CA ASP A 25 24.32 2.48 -13.48
C ASP A 25 24.56 1.40 -14.54
N TYR A 26 25.83 1.19 -14.89
CA TYR A 26 26.22 0.15 -15.84
C TYR A 26 25.86 -1.25 -15.36
N TYR A 27 25.99 -1.53 -14.06
CA TYR A 27 25.62 -2.81 -13.47
C TYR A 27 24.11 -3.05 -13.48
N ILE A 28 23.29 -2.02 -13.24
CA ILE A 28 21.82 -2.09 -13.36
C ILE A 28 21.45 -2.54 -14.78
N GLN A 29 22.06 -1.95 -15.80
CA GLN A 29 21.77 -2.26 -17.21
C GLN A 29 22.29 -3.64 -17.64
N SER A 30 23.53 -3.98 -17.27
CA SER A 30 24.23 -5.16 -17.81
C SER A 30 24.05 -6.43 -16.97
N GLY A 31 23.92 -6.31 -15.65
CA GLY A 31 23.93 -7.44 -14.71
C GLY A 31 25.25 -8.19 -14.62
N LYS A 32 26.34 -7.63 -15.17
CA LYS A 32 27.65 -8.28 -15.25
C LYS A 32 28.67 -7.52 -14.41
N PRO A 33 29.66 -8.21 -13.80
CA PRO A 33 30.75 -7.55 -13.09
C PRO A 33 31.45 -6.50 -13.96
N VAL A 34 31.72 -5.32 -13.40
CA VAL A 34 32.19 -4.15 -14.17
C VAL A 34 33.70 -3.99 -14.07
N GLY A 35 34.37 -3.96 -15.21
CA GLY A 35 35.81 -3.72 -15.32
C GLY A 35 36.15 -2.22 -15.47
N SER A 36 37.35 -1.83 -15.05
CA SER A 36 37.80 -0.43 -15.15
C SER A 36 37.97 0.05 -16.59
N ALA A 37 38.33 -0.84 -17.52
CA ALA A 37 38.42 -0.51 -18.95
C ALA A 37 37.02 -0.28 -19.54
N THR A 38 36.06 -1.16 -19.23
CA THR A 38 34.66 -1.05 -19.65
C THR A 38 34.04 0.27 -19.18
N LEU A 39 34.24 0.63 -17.90
CA LEU A 39 33.66 1.85 -17.35
C LEU A 39 34.25 3.13 -17.98
N LYS A 40 35.54 3.09 -18.32
CA LYS A 40 36.21 4.20 -19.01
C LYS A 40 35.61 4.46 -20.40
N GLU A 41 35.38 3.40 -21.16
CA GLU A 41 34.86 3.49 -22.53
C GLU A 41 33.40 3.95 -22.58
N VAL A 42 32.61 3.61 -21.56
CA VAL A 42 31.15 3.83 -21.59
C VAL A 42 30.74 5.17 -20.96
N ASP A 43 31.39 5.60 -19.87
CA ASP A 43 30.83 6.69 -19.04
C ASP A 43 31.89 7.64 -18.44
N ILE A 44 33.19 7.33 -18.52
CA ILE A 44 34.26 8.11 -17.86
C ILE A 44 35.54 8.19 -18.71
N ASP A 45 35.52 9.01 -19.75
CA ASP A 45 36.63 9.20 -20.71
C ASP A 45 37.81 10.03 -20.15
N ASP A 46 37.52 10.93 -19.21
CA ASP A 46 38.48 11.84 -18.57
C ASP A 46 39.40 11.19 -17.52
N LEU A 47 39.15 9.92 -17.15
CA LEU A 47 39.98 9.18 -16.19
C LEU A 47 40.73 8.01 -16.86
N SER A 48 41.96 7.74 -16.41
CA SER A 48 42.70 6.56 -16.86
C SER A 48 42.14 5.27 -16.23
N ALA A 49 42.25 4.15 -16.93
CA ALA A 49 41.82 2.85 -16.40
C ALA A 49 42.59 2.46 -15.11
N ALA A 50 43.83 2.93 -14.95
CA ALA A 50 44.61 2.75 -13.72
C ALA A 50 44.03 3.57 -12.56
N THR A 51 43.61 4.82 -12.81
CA THR A 51 42.95 5.67 -11.81
C THR A 51 41.63 5.06 -11.36
N ILE A 52 40.83 4.52 -12.29
CA ILE A 52 39.57 3.84 -11.97
C ILE A 52 39.82 2.58 -11.11
N ARG A 53 40.87 1.79 -11.40
CA ARG A 53 41.25 0.65 -10.53
C ARG A 53 41.61 1.06 -9.11
N ASN A 54 42.32 2.17 -8.94
CA ASN A 54 42.65 2.69 -7.62
C ASN A 54 41.38 3.11 -6.86
N TYR A 55 40.42 3.72 -7.54
CA TYR A 55 39.11 4.03 -6.94
C TYR A 55 38.31 2.78 -6.61
N PHE A 56 38.32 1.75 -7.47
CA PHE A 56 37.68 0.47 -7.17
C PHE A 56 38.25 -0.19 -5.91
N ALA A 57 39.57 -0.17 -5.73
CA ALA A 57 40.20 -0.72 -4.52
C ALA A 57 39.71 0.00 -3.25
N ARG A 58 39.67 1.34 -3.27
CA ARG A 58 39.15 2.12 -2.14
C ARG A 58 37.66 1.88 -1.87
N LEU A 59 36.85 1.81 -2.93
CA LEU A 59 35.41 1.54 -2.81
C LEU A 59 35.12 0.12 -2.31
N ASP A 60 36.00 -0.84 -2.60
CA ASP A 60 35.98 -2.21 -2.07
C ASP A 60 36.31 -2.21 -0.57
N GLU A 61 37.40 -1.54 -0.17
CA GLU A 61 37.76 -1.32 1.24
C GLU A 61 36.66 -0.62 2.05
N GLU A 62 35.94 0.33 1.44
CA GLU A 62 34.80 1.02 2.04
C GLU A 62 33.50 0.18 2.01
N GLY A 63 33.50 -1.00 1.39
CA GLY A 63 32.37 -1.93 1.34
C GLY A 63 31.26 -1.54 0.34
N TYR A 64 31.52 -0.63 -0.60
CA TYR A 64 30.59 -0.29 -1.68
C TYR A 64 30.65 -1.28 -2.84
N LEU A 65 31.82 -1.86 -3.08
CA LEU A 65 32.03 -2.84 -4.14
C LEU A 65 32.53 -4.14 -3.53
N ILE A 66 32.32 -5.24 -4.23
CA ILE A 66 32.95 -6.52 -3.94
C ILE A 66 33.52 -7.13 -5.21
N GLN A 67 34.52 -7.99 -5.04
CA GLN A 67 35.13 -8.77 -6.11
C GLN A 67 34.70 -10.24 -5.99
N GLN A 68 34.01 -10.80 -6.99
CA GLN A 68 33.62 -12.22 -6.94
C GLN A 68 34.77 -13.19 -7.22
N HIS A 69 35.71 -12.82 -8.10
CA HIS A 69 36.90 -13.62 -8.41
C HIS A 69 38.11 -12.70 -8.59
N SER A 70 39.32 -13.19 -8.28
CA SER A 70 40.57 -12.42 -8.31
C SER A 70 40.89 -11.75 -9.66
N SER A 71 40.32 -12.26 -10.77
CA SER A 71 40.42 -11.70 -12.12
C SER A 71 39.13 -11.01 -12.63
N GLY A 72 38.04 -11.08 -11.87
CA GLY A 72 36.72 -10.56 -12.26
C GLY A 72 36.54 -9.05 -12.00
N GLY A 73 35.56 -8.46 -12.69
CA GLY A 73 35.10 -7.09 -12.43
C GLY A 73 34.52 -6.90 -11.03
N ARG A 74 34.11 -5.67 -10.72
CA ARG A 74 33.49 -5.31 -9.44
C ARG A 74 31.97 -5.37 -9.52
N ILE A 75 31.34 -5.75 -8.41
CA ILE A 75 29.89 -5.79 -8.24
C ILE A 75 29.49 -4.81 -7.12
N PRO A 76 28.45 -3.98 -7.32
CA PRO A 76 27.89 -3.15 -6.26
C PRO A 76 27.32 -3.97 -5.10
N THR A 77 27.57 -3.53 -3.88
CA THR A 77 26.84 -4.01 -2.68
C THR A 77 25.55 -3.23 -2.48
N ASP A 78 24.70 -3.68 -1.56
CA ASP A 78 23.51 -2.94 -1.13
C ASP A 78 23.84 -1.51 -0.70
N LYS A 79 25.03 -1.31 -0.10
CA LYS A 79 25.52 0.02 0.30
C LYS A 79 25.72 0.94 -0.90
N ALA A 80 26.22 0.41 -2.02
CA ALA A 80 26.35 1.18 -3.26
C ALA A 80 24.99 1.50 -3.90
N PHE A 81 24.07 0.53 -3.92
CA PHE A 81 22.72 0.76 -4.41
C PHE A 81 21.98 1.81 -3.58
N ARG A 82 22.10 1.80 -2.24
CA ARG A 82 21.56 2.86 -1.37
C ARG A 82 22.09 4.24 -1.72
N LEU A 83 23.40 4.40 -1.88
CA LEU A 83 24.00 5.68 -2.24
C LEU A 83 23.50 6.14 -3.62
N TYR A 84 23.47 5.23 -4.59
CA TYR A 84 22.97 5.51 -5.93
C TYR A 84 21.50 5.94 -5.92
N ALA A 85 20.63 5.18 -5.26
CA ALA A 85 19.21 5.51 -5.12
C ALA A 85 19.00 6.87 -4.45
N HIS A 86 19.75 7.19 -3.39
CA HIS A 86 19.69 8.49 -2.75
C HIS A 86 20.06 9.64 -3.70
N GLU A 87 21.09 9.48 -4.53
CA GLU A 87 21.47 10.48 -5.53
C GLU A 87 20.40 10.66 -6.61
N GLN A 88 19.85 9.56 -7.13
CA GLN A 88 18.77 9.61 -8.11
C GLN A 88 17.51 10.30 -7.58
N MET A 89 17.21 10.12 -6.28
CA MET A 89 16.09 10.79 -5.61
C MET A 89 16.30 12.32 -5.56
N ILE A 90 17.53 12.80 -5.33
CA ILE A 90 17.85 14.23 -5.30
C ILE A 90 17.77 14.86 -6.69
N LEU A 91 18.24 14.13 -7.71
CA LEU A 91 18.33 14.63 -9.09
C LEU A 91 16.96 14.86 -9.75
N LYS A 92 15.84 14.44 -9.13
CA LYS A 92 14.46 14.60 -9.63
C LYS A 92 14.38 14.33 -11.13
N THR A 93 14.77 13.12 -11.55
CA THR A 93 14.78 12.72 -12.95
C THR A 93 13.42 12.98 -13.58
N ALA A 94 13.43 13.52 -14.80
CA ALA A 94 12.22 13.88 -15.54
C ALA A 94 11.23 12.71 -15.58
N THR A 95 9.97 13.02 -15.30
CA THR A 95 8.86 12.07 -15.31
C THR A 95 8.67 11.55 -16.73
N PRO A 96 8.71 10.22 -16.97
CA PRO A 96 8.24 9.69 -18.25
C PRO A 96 6.78 10.13 -18.46
N GLU A 97 6.36 10.40 -19.70
CA GLU A 97 4.97 10.74 -20.01
C GLU A 97 4.03 9.62 -19.54
N ILE A 98 3.22 9.92 -18.53
CA ILE A 98 2.27 8.98 -17.89
C ILE A 98 0.90 8.98 -18.60
N ASN A 99 0.80 9.64 -19.76
CA ASN A 99 -0.42 9.69 -20.57
C ASN A 99 -1.18 8.34 -20.69
N PRO A 100 -0.54 7.17 -20.90
CA PRO A 100 -1.29 5.91 -20.99
C PRO A 100 -1.91 5.43 -19.66
N ILE A 101 -1.29 5.70 -18.50
CA ILE A 101 -1.90 5.36 -17.20
C ILE A 101 -3.14 6.21 -16.97
N LEU A 102 -3.02 7.51 -17.26
CA LEU A 102 -4.09 8.48 -17.09
C LEU A 102 -5.30 8.14 -17.97
N GLU A 103 -5.08 7.82 -19.25
CA GLU A 103 -6.17 7.48 -20.18
C GLU A 103 -6.89 6.20 -19.77
N THR A 104 -6.15 5.17 -19.34
CA THR A 104 -6.73 3.88 -18.95
C THR A 104 -7.51 4.00 -17.63
N LEU A 105 -6.97 4.71 -16.64
CA LEU A 105 -7.61 4.89 -15.33
C LEU A 105 -8.81 5.85 -15.37
N ASN A 106 -8.80 6.87 -16.23
CA ASN A 106 -9.90 7.85 -16.36
C ASN A 106 -11.17 7.27 -16.99
N SER A 107 -11.09 6.13 -17.68
CA SER A 107 -12.25 5.51 -18.34
C SER A 107 -13.21 4.79 -17.38
N ASN A 108 -12.74 4.45 -16.17
CA ASN A 108 -13.51 3.74 -15.16
C ASN A 108 -14.02 4.71 -14.08
N GLU A 109 -15.05 5.52 -14.40
CA GLU A 109 -15.80 6.25 -13.38
C GLU A 109 -16.58 5.26 -12.48
N SER A 110 -15.92 4.72 -11.46
CA SER A 110 -16.58 3.90 -10.44
C SER A 110 -16.64 4.63 -9.11
N ARG A 111 -17.79 4.52 -8.43
CA ARG A 111 -17.96 4.98 -7.04
C ARG A 111 -17.08 4.19 -6.06
N ALA A 112 -16.61 3.00 -6.46
CA ALA A 112 -15.81 2.10 -5.63
C ALA A 112 -14.32 2.47 -5.67
N ILE A 113 -13.87 3.26 -4.70
CA ILE A 113 -12.46 3.66 -4.53
C ILE A 113 -11.54 2.43 -4.42
N ALA A 114 -11.99 1.38 -3.73
CA ALA A 114 -11.25 0.13 -3.59
C ALA A 114 -10.91 -0.52 -4.95
N THR A 115 -11.91 -0.69 -5.81
CA THR A 115 -11.73 -1.28 -7.15
C THR A 115 -10.82 -0.43 -8.01
N TYR A 116 -10.97 0.90 -7.97
CA TYR A 116 -10.09 1.83 -8.68
C TYR A 116 -8.63 1.65 -8.24
N LEU A 117 -8.36 1.63 -6.93
CA LEU A 117 -7.01 1.46 -6.39
C LEU A 117 -6.41 0.10 -6.79
N GLN A 118 -7.21 -0.97 -6.77
CA GLN A 118 -6.78 -2.29 -7.21
C GLN A 118 -6.36 -2.29 -8.70
N SER A 119 -7.22 -1.77 -9.58
CA SER A 119 -6.92 -1.67 -11.01
C SER A 119 -5.69 -0.78 -11.28
N ALA A 120 -5.53 0.30 -10.50
CA ALA A 120 -4.36 1.16 -10.60
C ALA A 120 -3.07 0.44 -10.19
N ALA A 121 -3.10 -0.41 -9.16
CA ALA A 121 -1.95 -1.22 -8.77
C ALA A 121 -1.58 -2.30 -9.78
N GLU A 122 -2.58 -2.93 -10.42
CA GLU A 122 -2.34 -3.89 -11.50
C GLU A 122 -1.64 -3.23 -12.69
N GLU A 123 -2.11 -2.04 -13.07
CA GLU A 123 -1.50 -1.27 -14.16
C GLU A 123 -0.09 -0.77 -13.79
N LEU A 124 0.11 -0.30 -12.55
CA LEU A 124 1.43 0.07 -12.06
C LEU A 124 2.40 -1.13 -12.10
N SER A 125 1.94 -2.31 -11.69
CA SER A 125 2.75 -3.54 -11.73
C SER A 125 3.13 -3.91 -13.16
N ARG A 126 2.19 -3.78 -14.11
CA ARG A 126 2.44 -4.04 -15.53
C ARG A 126 3.51 -3.10 -16.11
N LEU A 127 3.49 -1.83 -15.74
CA LEU A 127 4.41 -0.83 -16.28
C LEU A 127 5.80 -0.89 -15.66
N THR A 128 5.86 -1.16 -14.37
CA THR A 128 7.12 -1.25 -13.62
C THR A 128 7.74 -2.64 -13.68
N GLN A 129 7.02 -3.64 -14.20
CA GLN A 129 7.42 -5.06 -14.16
C GLN A 129 7.78 -5.52 -12.75
N SER A 130 7.11 -4.98 -11.74
CA SER A 130 7.43 -5.20 -10.34
C SER A 130 6.18 -5.61 -9.58
N ALA A 131 6.39 -6.21 -8.40
CA ALA A 131 5.30 -6.52 -7.50
C ALA A 131 4.82 -5.24 -6.83
N VAL A 132 3.50 -5.03 -6.76
CA VAL A 132 2.90 -3.84 -6.17
C VAL A 132 2.05 -4.25 -4.99
N PHE A 133 2.14 -3.48 -3.92
CA PHE A 133 1.25 -3.59 -2.78
C PHE A 133 0.80 -2.21 -2.34
N LEU A 134 -0.46 -2.04 -1.95
CA LEU A 134 -0.99 -0.75 -1.55
C LEU A 134 -1.87 -0.89 -0.32
N SER A 135 -1.82 0.09 0.58
CA SER A 135 -2.76 0.14 1.69
C SER A 135 -4.05 0.82 1.22
N ALA A 136 -5.20 0.17 1.43
CA ALA A 136 -6.48 0.83 1.31
C ALA A 136 -6.52 2.07 2.24
N PRO A 137 -7.27 3.12 1.88
CA PRO A 137 -7.37 4.28 2.74
C PRO A 137 -8.13 3.88 4.01
N ARG A 138 -7.68 4.35 5.17
CA ARG A 138 -8.36 4.05 6.43
C ARG A 138 -9.63 4.88 6.57
N PHE A 139 -10.76 4.22 6.39
CA PHE A 139 -12.08 4.80 6.55
C PHE A 139 -12.70 4.32 7.86
N ASP A 140 -12.24 4.87 8.98
CA ASP A 140 -12.79 4.51 10.30
C ASP A 140 -14.29 4.96 10.44
N HIS A 141 -14.85 5.67 9.46
CA HIS A 141 -16.25 6.11 9.37
C HIS A 141 -16.92 5.62 8.07
N ASP A 142 -16.73 4.37 7.68
CA ASP A 142 -17.52 3.77 6.59
C ASP A 142 -18.97 3.59 7.06
N PHE A 143 -19.87 4.43 6.55
CA PHE A 143 -21.28 4.41 6.94
C PHE A 143 -22.06 3.56 5.95
N ILE A 144 -22.90 2.65 6.47
CA ILE A 144 -23.89 1.99 5.63
C ILE A 144 -24.89 3.05 5.17
N THR A 145 -24.92 3.30 3.86
CA THR A 145 -25.86 4.26 3.25
C THR A 145 -27.16 3.60 2.83
N MET A 146 -27.11 2.31 2.50
CA MET A 146 -28.25 1.59 1.96
C MET A 146 -28.15 0.10 2.27
N ILE A 147 -29.28 -0.49 2.64
CA ILE A 147 -29.48 -1.94 2.72
C ILE A 147 -30.67 -2.26 1.81
N LYS A 148 -30.45 -3.08 0.79
CA LYS A 148 -31.49 -3.59 -0.10
C LYS A 148 -31.71 -5.07 0.08
N LEU A 149 -32.94 -5.50 -0.16
CA LEU A 149 -33.36 -6.88 -0.07
C LEU A 149 -33.96 -7.33 -1.40
N VAL A 150 -33.45 -8.44 -1.94
CA VAL A 150 -33.96 -9.08 -3.15
C VAL A 150 -34.36 -10.51 -2.83
N ALA A 151 -35.66 -10.82 -2.93
CA ALA A 151 -36.16 -12.19 -2.72
C ALA A 151 -35.51 -13.16 -3.72
N ILE A 152 -34.95 -14.26 -3.21
CA ILE A 152 -34.48 -15.38 -4.03
C ILE A 152 -35.61 -16.41 -4.15
N ASP A 153 -36.23 -16.75 -3.01
CA ASP A 153 -37.40 -17.61 -2.92
C ASP A 153 -38.23 -17.26 -1.66
N GLN A 154 -39.08 -18.19 -1.19
CA GLN A 154 -39.98 -17.97 -0.06
C GLN A 154 -39.27 -17.84 1.30
N THR A 155 -38.03 -18.32 1.44
CA THR A 155 -37.29 -18.35 2.71
C THR A 155 -35.86 -17.80 2.60
N ARG A 156 -35.44 -17.33 1.42
CA ARG A 156 -34.11 -16.76 1.20
C ARG A 156 -34.19 -15.39 0.55
N CYS A 157 -33.37 -14.47 1.06
CA CYS A 157 -33.23 -13.12 0.52
C CYS A 157 -31.75 -12.77 0.32
N LEU A 158 -31.43 -12.17 -0.82
CA LEU A 158 -30.15 -11.52 -1.06
C LEU A 158 -30.20 -10.13 -0.42
N CYS A 159 -29.34 -9.90 0.56
CA CYS A 159 -29.09 -8.60 1.15
C CYS A 159 -27.93 -7.93 0.43
N ILE A 160 -28.12 -6.67 0.03
CA ILE A 160 -27.11 -5.84 -0.61
C ILE A 160 -26.88 -4.64 0.29
N ILE A 161 -25.72 -4.60 0.94
CA ILE A 161 -25.29 -3.50 1.80
C ILE A 161 -24.37 -2.61 0.99
N VAL A 162 -24.68 -1.31 0.92
CA VAL A 162 -23.87 -0.31 0.22
C VAL A 162 -23.42 0.74 1.21
N THR A 163 -22.12 1.00 1.21
CA THR A 163 -21.51 1.99 2.08
C THR A 163 -21.29 3.32 1.36
N ASP A 164 -20.99 4.39 2.09
CA ASP A 164 -20.72 5.71 1.49
C ASP A 164 -19.44 5.71 0.64
N PHE A 165 -18.49 4.82 0.95
CA PHE A 165 -17.30 4.53 0.16
C PHE A 165 -17.54 3.66 -1.09
N GLY A 166 -18.80 3.29 -1.35
CA GLY A 166 -19.18 2.50 -2.52
C GLY A 166 -18.79 1.02 -2.42
N VAL A 167 -18.44 0.53 -1.22
CA VAL A 167 -18.28 -0.89 -0.98
C VAL A 167 -19.66 -1.53 -1.06
N ILE A 168 -19.77 -2.60 -1.86
CA ILE A 168 -20.99 -3.39 -1.99
C ILE A 168 -20.70 -4.75 -1.37
N LYS A 169 -21.47 -5.11 -0.32
CA LYS A 169 -21.45 -6.45 0.27
C LYS A 169 -22.77 -7.13 -0.04
N THR A 170 -22.68 -8.38 -0.50
CA THR A 170 -23.84 -9.19 -0.84
C THR A 170 -23.85 -10.43 0.04
N GLU A 171 -24.94 -10.63 0.78
CA GLU A 171 -25.09 -11.74 1.72
C GLU A 171 -26.43 -12.41 1.50
N VAL A 172 -26.50 -13.74 1.63
CA VAL A 172 -27.78 -14.46 1.60
C VAL A 172 -28.24 -14.70 3.03
N ILE A 173 -29.42 -14.19 3.36
CA ILE A 173 -30.07 -14.43 4.66
C ILE A 173 -31.21 -15.42 4.51
N HIS A 174 -31.39 -16.25 5.54
CA HIS A 174 -32.52 -17.17 5.64
C HIS A 174 -33.58 -16.56 6.54
N ILE A 175 -34.84 -16.70 6.15
CA ILE A 175 -35.96 -16.08 6.84
C ILE A 175 -36.99 -17.16 7.15
N ASP A 176 -37.29 -17.29 8.44
CA ASP A 176 -38.12 -18.37 9.00
C ASP A 176 -39.61 -18.25 8.60
N GLN A 177 -39.98 -17.18 7.90
CA GLN A 177 -41.35 -16.85 7.51
C GLN A 177 -41.41 -16.39 6.04
N LYS A 178 -42.55 -16.62 5.38
CA LYS A 178 -42.74 -16.21 3.99
C LYS A 178 -42.81 -14.69 3.89
N LEU A 179 -41.85 -14.09 3.19
CA LEU A 179 -41.85 -12.67 2.90
C LEU A 179 -42.49 -12.36 1.55
N THR A 180 -43.52 -11.53 1.57
CA THR A 180 -44.09 -10.96 0.35
C THR A 180 -43.22 -9.81 -0.14
N ALA A 181 -43.29 -9.50 -1.45
CA ALA A 181 -42.57 -8.36 -2.02
C ALA A 181 -42.95 -7.02 -1.35
N PHE A 182 -44.18 -6.88 -0.86
CA PHE A 182 -44.64 -5.71 -0.14
C PHE A 182 -43.99 -5.59 1.24
N ALA A 183 -43.86 -6.69 1.97
CA ALA A 183 -43.19 -6.73 3.26
C ALA A 183 -41.68 -6.44 3.12
N ILE A 184 -41.04 -6.91 2.05
CA ILE A 184 -39.63 -6.59 1.76
C ILE A 184 -39.42 -5.08 1.63
N LYS A 185 -40.27 -4.39 0.86
CA LYS A 185 -40.16 -2.94 0.69
C LYS A 185 -40.35 -2.20 2.02
N ARG A 186 -41.29 -2.65 2.85
CA ARG A 186 -41.46 -2.13 4.21
C ARG A 186 -40.19 -2.33 5.04
N PHE A 187 -39.55 -3.49 4.95
CA PHE A 187 -38.32 -3.78 5.69
C PHE A 187 -37.16 -2.89 5.23
N GLU A 188 -37.05 -2.60 3.93
CA GLU A 188 -36.09 -1.61 3.41
C GLU A 188 -36.34 -0.21 3.98
N ASP A 189 -37.60 0.22 4.05
CA ASP A 189 -37.97 1.51 4.67
C ASP A 189 -37.60 1.54 6.16
N TYR A 190 -37.83 0.42 6.87
CA TYR A 190 -37.41 0.26 8.27
C TYR A 190 -35.88 0.36 8.41
N PHE A 191 -35.10 -0.33 7.58
CA PHE A 191 -33.64 -0.26 7.61
C PHE A 191 -33.15 1.16 7.31
N HIS A 192 -33.72 1.81 6.30
CA HIS A 192 -33.37 3.19 5.97
C HIS A 192 -33.64 4.14 7.13
N TRP A 193 -34.78 3.99 7.81
CA TRP A 193 -35.08 4.73 9.03
C TRP A 193 -34.06 4.48 10.14
N ARG A 194 -33.70 3.20 10.39
CA ARG A 194 -32.69 2.84 11.40
C ARG A 194 -31.30 3.40 11.10
N LEU A 195 -30.94 3.51 9.82
CA LEU A 195 -29.65 4.06 9.37
C LEU A 195 -29.59 5.58 9.43
N THR A 196 -30.68 6.27 9.10
CA THR A 196 -30.67 7.74 8.89
C THR A 196 -31.37 8.55 10.00
N GLY A 197 -32.26 7.91 10.76
CA GLY A 197 -33.09 8.56 11.77
C GLY A 197 -34.21 9.46 11.23
N TYR A 198 -34.48 9.49 9.92
CA TYR A 198 -35.44 10.43 9.32
C TYR A 198 -36.90 10.14 9.66
N ASN A 199 -37.56 9.24 8.92
CA ASN A 199 -39.00 8.97 9.07
C ASN A 199 -39.24 7.48 9.32
N PRO A 200 -39.96 7.11 10.40
CA PRO A 200 -40.34 5.72 10.60
C PRO A 200 -41.32 5.26 9.52
N PRO A 201 -41.29 3.97 9.15
CA PRO A 201 -42.21 3.43 8.17
C PRO A 201 -43.66 3.53 8.69
N LYS A 202 -44.60 3.82 7.78
CA LYS A 202 -46.04 3.83 8.08
C LYS A 202 -46.61 2.43 7.85
N ASN A 203 -47.62 2.03 8.63
CA ASN A 203 -48.32 0.75 8.51
C ASN A 203 -47.41 -0.48 8.72
N PHE A 204 -46.55 -0.44 9.73
CA PHE A 204 -45.79 -1.59 10.19
C PHE A 204 -46.57 -2.33 11.27
N GLU A 205 -46.85 -3.62 11.05
CA GLU A 205 -47.44 -4.47 12.08
C GLU A 205 -46.39 -4.83 13.14
N ALA A 206 -46.82 -5.11 14.38
CA ALA A 206 -45.89 -5.40 15.49
C ALA A 206 -45.01 -6.63 15.21
N ASP A 207 -45.57 -7.67 14.60
CA ASP A 207 -44.84 -8.89 14.23
C ASP A 207 -43.83 -8.63 13.11
N GLU A 208 -44.17 -7.74 12.15
CA GLU A 208 -43.25 -7.30 11.11
C GLU A 208 -42.09 -6.49 11.70
N GLU A 209 -42.35 -5.63 12.70
CA GLU A 209 -41.32 -4.82 13.37
C GLU A 209 -40.29 -5.70 14.09
N ILE A 210 -40.76 -6.70 14.82
CA ILE A 210 -39.89 -7.67 15.52
C ILE A 210 -39.00 -8.40 14.50
N LEU A 211 -39.59 -8.87 13.39
CA LEU A 211 -38.84 -9.59 12.37
C LEU A 211 -37.84 -8.68 11.63
N ALA A 212 -38.25 -7.46 11.28
CA ALA A 212 -37.37 -6.48 10.66
C ALA A 212 -36.22 -6.07 11.58
N GLN A 213 -36.48 -5.90 12.88
CA GLN A 213 -35.44 -5.63 13.88
C GLN A 213 -34.46 -6.81 14.01
N LYS A 214 -34.95 -8.05 14.05
CA LYS A 214 -34.11 -9.26 14.08
C LYS A 214 -33.17 -9.30 12.87
N ILE A 215 -33.71 -9.13 11.67
CA ILE A 215 -32.94 -9.13 10.43
C ILE A 215 -31.95 -7.97 10.40
N TYR A 216 -32.37 -6.76 10.77
CA TYR A 216 -31.48 -5.59 10.83
C TYR A 216 -30.30 -5.83 11.77
N ASN A 217 -30.56 -6.28 12.99
CA ASN A 217 -29.52 -6.57 13.97
C ASN A 217 -28.56 -7.65 13.48
N GLU A 218 -29.08 -8.71 12.87
CA GLU A 218 -28.27 -9.76 12.27
C GLU A 218 -27.38 -9.22 11.15
N LEU A 219 -27.92 -8.41 10.24
CA LEU A 219 -27.17 -7.78 9.15
C LEU A 219 -26.09 -6.85 9.67
N ILE A 220 -26.39 -6.02 10.68
CA ILE A 220 -25.42 -5.11 11.29
C ILE A 220 -24.35 -5.89 12.04
N VAL A 221 -24.69 -6.94 12.79
CA VAL A 221 -23.70 -7.78 13.48
C VAL A 221 -22.82 -8.50 12.46
N ARG A 222 -23.39 -9.09 11.41
CA ARG A 222 -22.61 -9.72 10.33
C ARG A 222 -21.70 -8.71 9.64
N TYR A 223 -22.22 -7.51 9.33
CA TYR A 223 -21.43 -6.44 8.76
C TYR A 223 -20.30 -6.02 9.70
N ILE A 224 -20.58 -5.77 10.98
CA ILE A 224 -19.57 -5.40 11.98
C ILE A 224 -18.57 -6.53 12.16
N VAL A 225 -18.97 -7.80 12.27
CA VAL A 225 -18.05 -8.93 12.44
C VAL A 225 -17.19 -9.12 11.19
N ALA A 226 -17.76 -8.99 9.99
CA ALA A 226 -16.99 -8.97 8.76
C ALA A 226 -16.00 -7.80 8.76
N TYR A 227 -16.44 -6.59 9.11
CA TYR A 227 -15.63 -5.38 9.20
C TYR A 227 -14.58 -5.43 10.33
N SER A 228 -14.87 -6.16 11.40
CA SER A 228 -13.97 -6.40 12.54
C SER A 228 -12.99 -7.51 12.22
N ASN A 229 -13.33 -8.46 11.34
CA ASN A 229 -12.35 -9.37 10.74
C ASN A 229 -11.56 -8.69 9.61
N PHE A 230 -12.03 -7.55 9.09
CA PHE A 230 -11.23 -6.55 8.38
C PHE A 230 -10.34 -5.71 9.33
N THR A 231 -10.09 -6.16 10.57
CA THR A 231 -8.95 -5.69 11.36
C THR A 231 -7.66 -6.17 10.70
N ASP A 232 -7.17 -5.35 9.78
CA ASP A 232 -5.77 -5.07 9.49
C ASP A 232 -5.70 -4.47 8.08
N ASP A 233 -5.68 -3.12 7.93
CA ASP A 233 -5.42 -2.31 6.69
C ASP A 233 -5.34 -3.20 5.45
N GLU A 234 -6.42 -3.29 4.66
CA GLU A 234 -6.43 -4.13 3.45
C GLU A 234 -5.23 -3.74 2.58
N ILE A 235 -4.20 -4.60 2.59
CA ILE A 235 -3.06 -4.46 1.70
C ILE A 235 -3.41 -5.23 0.44
N TYR A 236 -3.85 -4.51 -0.59
CA TYR A 236 -3.97 -5.09 -1.91
C TYR A 236 -2.58 -5.41 -2.45
N ARG A 237 -2.45 -6.55 -3.13
CA ARG A 237 -1.18 -7.08 -3.61
C ARG A 237 -1.36 -7.67 -5.00
N THR A 238 -0.42 -7.41 -5.88
CA THR A 238 -0.42 -7.96 -7.23
C THR A 238 0.99 -8.01 -7.80
N GLY A 239 1.17 -8.80 -8.86
CA GLY A 239 2.39 -8.72 -9.67
C GLY A 239 3.64 -9.44 -9.13
N PHE A 240 3.53 -10.26 -8.09
CA PHE A 240 4.69 -11.03 -7.59
C PHE A 240 5.35 -11.88 -8.69
N SER A 241 4.54 -12.45 -9.58
CA SER A 241 5.03 -13.24 -10.72
C SER A 241 5.92 -12.45 -11.69
N LYS A 242 5.86 -11.11 -11.70
CA LYS A 242 6.74 -10.27 -12.53
C LYS A 242 8.20 -10.38 -12.13
N LEU A 243 8.46 -10.67 -10.85
CA LEU A 243 9.83 -10.80 -10.33
C LEU A 243 10.59 -11.96 -10.98
N ILE A 244 9.89 -13.01 -11.43
CA ILE A 244 10.48 -14.18 -12.08
C ILE A 244 11.24 -13.79 -13.37
N ALA A 245 10.89 -12.66 -13.99
CA ALA A 245 11.58 -12.16 -15.18
C ALA A 245 13.00 -11.65 -14.90
N TYR A 246 13.36 -11.36 -13.64
CA TYR A 246 14.70 -10.91 -13.29
C TYR A 246 15.61 -12.09 -12.94
N PRO A 247 16.85 -12.13 -13.47
CA PRO A 247 17.80 -13.20 -13.20
C PRO A 247 18.10 -13.43 -11.70
N GLU A 248 17.99 -12.39 -10.87
CA GLU A 248 18.22 -12.50 -9.42
C GLU A 248 17.24 -13.43 -8.71
N PHE A 249 16.05 -13.62 -9.30
CA PHE A 249 14.96 -14.43 -8.76
C PHE A 249 14.87 -15.82 -9.41
N HIS A 250 15.83 -16.20 -10.27
CA HIS A 250 15.94 -17.58 -10.76
C HIS A 250 16.41 -18.55 -9.66
N ASP A 251 17.05 -18.03 -8.61
CA ASP A 251 17.35 -18.79 -7.40
C ASP A 251 16.09 -18.92 -6.54
N ALA A 252 15.63 -20.16 -6.36
CA ALA A 252 14.42 -20.47 -5.60
C ALA A 252 14.50 -20.00 -4.13
N SER A 253 15.67 -20.03 -3.52
CA SER A 253 15.85 -19.53 -2.15
C SER A 253 15.64 -18.02 -2.08
N ARG A 254 16.20 -17.27 -3.04
CA ARG A 254 16.04 -15.81 -3.09
C ARG A 254 14.60 -15.41 -3.37
N LEU A 255 13.94 -16.11 -4.29
CA LEU A 255 12.53 -15.90 -4.59
C LEU A 255 11.65 -16.19 -3.36
N ALA A 256 11.93 -17.29 -2.65
CA ALA A 256 11.18 -17.66 -1.44
C ALA A 256 11.30 -16.61 -0.32
N THR A 257 12.49 -16.03 -0.11
CA THR A 257 12.67 -14.96 0.88
C THR A 257 11.85 -13.71 0.52
N SER A 258 11.84 -13.30 -0.76
CA SER A 258 11.02 -12.16 -1.19
C SER A 258 9.52 -12.48 -1.20
N LEU A 259 9.13 -13.72 -1.49
CA LEU A 259 7.73 -14.17 -1.39
C LEU A 259 7.25 -14.10 0.06
N SER A 260 8.06 -14.57 1.01
CA SER A 260 7.72 -14.52 2.44
C SER A 260 7.44 -13.09 2.92
N LEU A 261 8.24 -12.12 2.46
CA LEU A 261 8.00 -10.71 2.73
C LEU A 261 6.69 -10.20 2.08
N PHE A 262 6.41 -10.64 0.85
CA PHE A 262 5.22 -10.26 0.10
C PHE A 262 3.92 -10.94 0.59
N GLU A 263 4.02 -12.06 1.30
CA GLU A 263 2.88 -12.71 1.96
C GLU A 263 2.60 -12.10 3.34
N ASN A 264 3.61 -11.54 3.99
CA ASN A 264 3.50 -10.97 5.33
C ASN A 264 2.82 -9.58 5.33
N SER A 265 1.50 -9.58 5.53
CA SER A 265 0.66 -8.37 5.67
C SER A 265 1.18 -7.38 6.71
N HIS A 266 1.71 -7.89 7.83
CA HIS A 266 2.19 -7.05 8.92
C HIS A 266 3.46 -6.30 8.51
N SER A 267 4.42 -6.98 7.89
CA SER A 267 5.66 -6.36 7.42
C SER A 267 5.43 -5.27 6.38
N MET A 268 4.59 -5.54 5.36
CA MET A 268 4.23 -4.53 4.37
C MET A 268 3.57 -3.30 4.98
N ARG A 269 2.73 -3.49 6.00
CA ARG A 269 2.09 -2.39 6.71
C ARG A 269 3.11 -1.49 7.40
N LEU A 270 4.09 -2.08 8.07
CA LEU A 270 5.13 -1.30 8.74
C LEU A 270 5.93 -0.47 7.73
N LEU A 271 6.26 -1.05 6.58
CA LEU A 271 6.93 -0.34 5.47
C LEU A 271 6.07 0.83 4.95
N LEU A 272 4.80 0.59 4.66
CA LEU A 272 3.89 1.63 4.18
C LEU A 272 3.65 2.72 5.23
N LYS A 273 3.49 2.35 6.50
CA LYS A 273 3.31 3.28 7.62
C LYS A 273 4.52 4.17 7.83
N ASP A 274 5.73 3.62 7.73
CA ASP A 274 6.97 4.40 7.82
C ASP A 274 7.05 5.44 6.70
N CYS A 275 6.65 5.07 5.48
CA CYS A 275 6.55 6.00 4.35
C CYS A 275 5.49 7.10 4.59
N SER A 276 4.27 6.72 5.01
CA SER A 276 3.19 7.67 5.27
C SER A 276 3.50 8.66 6.39
N THR A 277 4.19 8.23 7.45
CA THR A 277 4.56 9.09 8.60
C THR A 277 5.48 10.24 8.19
N HIS A 278 6.41 9.98 7.26
CA HIS A 278 7.31 11.00 6.74
C HIS A 278 6.74 11.79 5.54
N ASN A 279 5.57 11.37 5.03
CA ASN A 279 4.86 11.99 3.91
C ASN A 279 5.73 12.18 2.64
N SER A 280 6.70 11.29 2.42
CA SER A 280 7.66 11.35 1.31
C SER A 280 7.97 9.96 0.77
N LEU A 281 8.52 9.91 -0.45
CA LEU A 281 8.99 8.66 -1.03
C LEU A 281 10.12 8.08 -0.14
N LYS A 282 10.05 6.78 0.14
CA LYS A 282 11.07 6.01 0.86
C LYS A 282 11.50 4.81 0.05
N PHE A 283 12.69 4.30 0.34
CA PHE A 283 13.19 3.06 -0.22
C PHE A 283 13.97 2.26 0.81
N TRP A 284 13.96 0.93 0.64
CA TRP A 284 14.73 -0.04 1.42
C TRP A 284 15.38 -1.00 0.45
N ILE A 285 16.67 -1.24 0.60
CA ILE A 285 17.44 -2.08 -0.32
C ILE A 285 18.18 -3.15 0.47
N GLY A 286 17.94 -4.41 0.09
CA GLY A 286 18.63 -5.56 0.66
C GLY A 286 18.55 -5.60 2.18
N ASP A 287 19.69 -5.45 2.84
CA ASP A 287 19.81 -5.50 4.30
C ASP A 287 18.91 -4.51 5.08
N ASP A 288 18.46 -3.41 4.46
CA ASP A 288 17.50 -2.47 5.08
C ASP A 288 16.15 -3.15 5.42
N LEU A 289 15.87 -4.29 4.77
CA LEU A 289 14.64 -5.06 4.92
C LEU A 289 14.71 -6.10 6.05
N SER A 290 15.88 -6.25 6.71
CA SER A 290 16.06 -7.17 7.84
C SER A 290 15.09 -6.97 9.02
N PRO A 291 14.57 -5.75 9.33
CA PRO A 291 13.55 -5.60 10.38
C PRO A 291 12.17 -6.14 9.98
N TYR A 292 11.95 -6.36 8.68
CA TYR A 292 10.65 -6.72 8.09
C TYR A 292 10.62 -8.15 7.55
N ALA A 293 11.77 -8.80 7.41
CA ALA A 293 11.91 -10.14 6.87
C ALA A 293 12.79 -11.01 7.78
N GLN A 294 12.52 -12.32 7.82
CA GLN A 294 13.29 -13.25 8.65
C GLN A 294 14.74 -13.45 8.15
N GLN A 295 14.98 -13.19 6.87
CA GLN A 295 16.29 -13.25 6.22
C GLN A 295 16.45 -12.00 5.35
N SER A 296 17.68 -11.55 5.11
CA SER A 296 17.93 -10.40 4.23
C SER A 296 17.49 -10.74 2.79
N PRO A 297 16.40 -10.14 2.30
CA PRO A 297 15.90 -10.44 0.96
C PRO A 297 16.76 -9.70 -0.06
N ASN A 298 17.11 -10.37 -1.17
CA ASN A 298 17.80 -9.70 -2.28
C ASN A 298 16.82 -8.93 -3.17
N CYS A 299 16.12 -7.96 -2.57
CA CYS A 299 15.14 -7.13 -3.25
C CYS A 299 15.24 -5.67 -2.78
N ALA A 300 14.60 -4.80 -3.54
CA ALA A 300 14.40 -3.41 -3.17
C ALA A 300 12.90 -3.14 -3.04
N ILE A 301 12.53 -2.35 -2.03
CA ILE A 301 11.19 -1.82 -1.87
C ILE A 301 11.22 -0.31 -2.01
N LEU A 302 10.40 0.23 -2.89
CA LEU A 302 10.14 1.67 -3.03
C LEU A 302 8.72 1.95 -2.56
N ALA A 303 8.49 2.95 -1.72
CA ALA A 303 7.15 3.31 -1.28
C ALA A 303 6.90 4.82 -1.42
N ILE A 304 5.67 5.19 -1.75
CA ILE A 304 5.23 6.58 -1.82
C ILE A 304 3.83 6.72 -1.23
N PRO A 305 3.55 7.76 -0.41
CA PRO A 305 2.21 7.98 0.10
C PRO A 305 1.32 8.57 -1.00
N TYR A 306 0.02 8.26 -0.96
CA TYR A 306 -1.00 8.98 -1.72
C TYR A 306 -1.89 9.76 -0.75
N ARG A 307 -2.53 10.82 -1.26
CA ARG A 307 -3.11 11.88 -0.44
C ARG A 307 -4.55 12.16 -0.81
N ILE A 308 -5.35 12.50 0.19
CA ILE A 308 -6.67 13.12 0.01
C ILE A 308 -6.59 14.49 0.69
N ASN A 309 -6.89 15.56 -0.06
CA ASN A 309 -6.79 16.93 0.43
C ASN A 309 -5.44 17.22 1.14
N ASN A 310 -4.35 16.81 0.48
CA ASN A 310 -2.96 16.96 0.95
C ASN A 310 -2.58 16.18 2.23
N GLN A 311 -3.47 15.35 2.78
CA GLN A 311 -3.16 14.45 3.89
C GLN A 311 -2.88 13.04 3.38
N ALA A 312 -1.81 12.42 3.87
CA ALA A 312 -1.49 11.04 3.55
C ALA A 312 -2.54 10.10 4.16
N VAL A 313 -3.23 9.34 3.30
CA VAL A 313 -4.32 8.43 3.70
C VAL A 313 -3.96 6.97 3.48
N GLY A 314 -2.86 6.72 2.78
CA GLY A 314 -2.27 5.41 2.55
C GLY A 314 -0.96 5.55 1.77
N ALA A 315 -0.37 4.43 1.41
CA ALA A 315 0.82 4.38 0.57
C ALA A 315 0.78 3.23 -0.43
N ILE A 316 1.56 3.38 -1.49
CA ILE A 316 1.81 2.38 -2.51
C ILE A 316 3.26 1.96 -2.38
N GLY A 317 3.49 0.66 -2.31
CA GLY A 317 4.78 0.00 -2.28
C GLY A 317 5.03 -0.79 -3.56
N LEU A 318 6.28 -0.77 -3.99
CA LEU A 318 6.81 -1.47 -5.14
C LEU A 318 7.93 -2.37 -4.65
N LEU A 319 7.78 -3.69 -4.76
CA LEU A 319 8.84 -4.66 -4.48
C LEU A 319 9.41 -5.14 -5.82
N SER A 320 10.74 -5.05 -5.97
CA SER A 320 11.45 -5.42 -7.20
C SER A 320 12.87 -5.93 -6.93
N SER A 321 13.62 -6.27 -7.97
CA SER A 321 15.06 -6.57 -7.87
C SER A 321 15.84 -5.33 -7.37
N VAL A 322 17.01 -5.54 -6.79
CA VAL A 322 17.93 -4.43 -6.44
C VAL A 322 18.47 -3.72 -7.69
N ARG A 323 18.44 -4.37 -8.87
CA ARG A 323 18.88 -3.82 -10.15
C ARG A 323 17.73 -3.19 -10.94
N ILE A 324 17.19 -2.10 -10.42
CA ILE A 324 16.11 -1.36 -11.05
C ILE A 324 16.55 0.04 -11.49
N PRO A 325 15.92 0.63 -12.52
CA PRO A 325 16.18 2.01 -12.93
C PRO A 325 15.55 2.99 -11.92
N TYR A 326 16.21 3.17 -10.77
CA TYR A 326 15.70 3.94 -9.62
C TYR A 326 15.15 5.32 -9.99
N GLY A 327 15.91 6.13 -10.74
CA GLY A 327 15.47 7.48 -11.15
C GLY A 327 14.16 7.47 -11.96
N LYS A 328 14.02 6.54 -12.91
CA LYS A 328 12.80 6.37 -13.70
C LYS A 328 11.62 5.93 -12.83
N LEU A 329 11.84 4.98 -11.92
CA LEU A 329 10.79 4.49 -11.02
C LEU A 329 10.36 5.53 -9.99
N PHE A 330 11.27 6.35 -9.48
CA PHE A 330 10.92 7.46 -8.59
C PHE A 330 10.03 8.47 -9.29
N GLY A 331 10.40 8.91 -10.50
CA GLY A 331 9.57 9.80 -11.32
C GLY A 331 8.18 9.20 -11.57
N LEU A 332 8.14 7.91 -11.93
CA LEU A 332 6.88 7.20 -12.18
C LEU A 332 6.00 7.13 -10.93
N LEU A 333 6.56 6.73 -9.78
CA LEU A 333 5.84 6.65 -8.51
C LEU A 333 5.30 8.02 -8.07
N HIS A 334 6.06 9.10 -8.27
CA HIS A 334 5.61 10.45 -7.98
C HIS A 334 4.37 10.82 -8.79
N THR A 335 4.42 10.71 -10.11
CA THR A 335 3.29 11.05 -10.97
C THR A 335 2.10 10.11 -10.75
N PHE A 336 2.34 8.83 -10.47
CA PHE A 336 1.29 7.88 -10.12
C PHE A 336 0.59 8.25 -8.80
N SER A 337 1.36 8.58 -7.76
CA SER A 337 0.83 9.07 -6.47
C SER A 337 -0.01 10.32 -6.64
N GLU A 338 0.46 11.31 -7.42
CA GLU A 338 -0.30 12.54 -7.69
C GLU A 338 -1.61 12.26 -8.43
N THR A 339 -1.57 11.35 -9.40
CA THR A 339 -2.75 10.94 -10.18
C THR A 339 -3.80 10.26 -9.31
N ILE A 340 -3.41 9.25 -8.52
CA ILE A 340 -4.31 8.59 -7.57
C ILE A 340 -4.85 9.60 -6.56
N SER A 341 -3.98 10.45 -6.02
CA SER A 341 -4.39 11.47 -5.04
C SER A 341 -5.49 12.38 -5.62
N LYS A 342 -5.33 12.82 -6.86
CA LYS A 342 -6.32 13.66 -7.56
C LYS A 342 -7.65 12.94 -7.76
N GLU A 343 -7.63 11.71 -8.28
CA GLU A 343 -8.86 10.97 -8.58
C GLU A 343 -9.60 10.49 -7.34
N VAL A 344 -8.89 10.03 -6.31
CA VAL A 344 -9.51 9.67 -5.03
C VAL A 344 -10.11 10.91 -4.37
N THR A 345 -9.40 12.05 -4.37
CA THR A 345 -9.93 13.32 -3.87
C THR A 345 -11.19 13.74 -4.63
N ARG A 346 -11.15 13.70 -5.97
CA ARG A 346 -12.29 14.03 -6.83
C ARG A 346 -13.50 13.14 -6.54
N THR A 347 -13.29 11.84 -6.40
CA THR A 347 -14.34 10.86 -6.11
C THR A 347 -15.00 11.13 -4.76
N ILE A 348 -14.20 11.38 -3.72
CA ILE A 348 -14.69 11.70 -2.38
C ILE A 348 -15.57 12.96 -2.39
N TYR A 349 -15.13 14.03 -3.05
CA TYR A 349 -15.94 15.25 -3.13
C TYR A 349 -17.18 15.09 -4.03
N LYS A 350 -17.06 14.42 -5.19
CA LYS A 350 -18.18 14.15 -6.12
C LYS A 350 -19.31 13.39 -5.42
N PHE A 351 -18.96 12.43 -4.57
CA PHE A 351 -19.92 11.57 -3.86
C PHE A 351 -20.15 11.96 -2.38
N LYS A 352 -19.58 13.07 -1.91
CA LYS A 352 -19.70 13.59 -0.53
C LYS A 352 -19.34 12.55 0.56
N ILE A 353 -18.29 11.78 0.30
CA ILE A 353 -17.89 10.68 1.20
C ILE A 353 -17.15 11.26 2.41
N GLN A 354 -17.48 10.80 3.63
CA GLN A 354 -16.83 11.29 4.86
C GLN A 354 -15.68 10.37 5.25
N TYR A 355 -14.47 10.90 5.47
CA TYR A 355 -13.31 10.10 5.88
C TYR A 355 -12.64 10.68 7.13
N ARG A 356 -11.96 9.83 7.92
CA ARG A 356 -11.19 10.28 9.09
C ARG A 356 -9.92 10.98 8.63
N HIS A 357 -9.71 12.21 9.08
CA HIS A 357 -8.40 12.87 8.97
C HIS A 357 -7.43 12.22 9.97
N PRO A 358 -6.20 11.83 9.59
CA PRO A 358 -5.22 11.30 10.52
C PRO A 358 -5.01 12.33 11.65
N ASN A 359 -5.47 11.99 12.85
CA ASN A 359 -5.36 12.89 13.99
C ASN A 359 -3.88 12.87 14.42
N GLN A 360 -3.19 14.00 14.30
CA GLN A 360 -1.78 14.14 14.73
C GLN A 360 -1.64 14.29 16.25
N GLN A 361 -2.75 14.30 16.99
CA GLN A 361 -2.69 14.32 18.44
C GLN A 361 -2.19 12.96 18.94
N PRO A 362 -1.19 12.92 19.85
CA PRO A 362 -0.92 11.71 20.60
C PRO A 362 -2.22 11.26 21.24
N PHE A 363 -2.48 9.96 21.24
CA PHE A 363 -3.57 9.38 22.03
C PHE A 363 -3.38 9.84 23.48
N ASN A 364 -4.01 10.95 23.86
CA ASN A 364 -4.37 11.17 25.24
C ASN A 364 -5.41 10.10 25.50
N LEU A 365 -4.98 9.00 26.10
CA LEU A 365 -5.83 8.16 26.93
C LEU A 365 -6.30 9.06 28.08
N GLU A 366 -7.17 10.02 27.81
CA GLU A 366 -8.12 10.43 28.83
C GLU A 366 -8.92 9.16 29.10
N GLN A 367 -8.65 8.57 30.27
CA GLN A 367 -9.46 7.55 30.91
C GLN A 367 -10.87 8.12 31.11
N LYS A 368 -11.65 8.23 30.06
CA LYS A 368 -13.10 8.18 30.17
C LYS A 368 -13.46 6.74 29.95
N GLU A 369 -13.70 6.06 31.07
CA GLU A 369 -14.44 4.80 31.09
C GLU A 369 -15.77 5.01 30.36
N VAL A 370 -15.76 4.77 29.05
CA VAL A 370 -17.00 4.64 28.29
C VAL A 370 -17.45 3.22 28.54
N TYR A 371 -18.34 3.05 29.51
CA TYR A 371 -19.05 1.81 29.77
C TYR A 371 -19.83 1.41 28.50
N LEU A 372 -19.24 0.54 27.68
CA LEU A 372 -19.82 0.02 26.43
C LEU A 372 -20.97 -0.97 26.64
N LEU A 373 -21.27 -1.31 27.90
CA LEU A 373 -22.41 -2.11 28.31
C LEU A 373 -23.15 -1.33 29.39
N LYS A 374 -24.30 -0.74 29.05
CA LYS A 374 -25.26 -0.35 30.08
C LYS A 374 -25.76 -1.63 30.74
N GLN A 375 -25.40 -1.81 32.02
CA GLN A 375 -25.94 -2.78 32.97
C GLN A 375 -25.71 -4.25 32.62
N ALA A 376 -24.50 -4.74 32.89
CA ALA A 376 -24.33 -6.12 33.35
C ALA A 376 -23.64 -6.03 34.72
N GLU A 377 -24.37 -6.35 35.79
CA GLU A 377 -23.75 -6.51 37.10
C GLU A 377 -22.87 -7.76 37.08
N PRO A 378 -21.63 -7.69 37.59
CA PRO A 378 -20.77 -8.87 37.69
C PRO A 378 -21.36 -9.81 38.75
N LEU A 379 -21.79 -11.00 38.31
CA LEU A 379 -22.20 -12.09 39.18
C LEU A 379 -20.96 -12.68 39.87
N LEU A 380 -20.90 -12.60 41.20
CA LEU A 380 -19.86 -13.23 42.00
C LEU A 380 -20.09 -14.75 42.03
N LEU A 381 -19.02 -15.52 41.82
CA LEU A 381 -19.03 -16.99 41.81
C LEU A 381 -19.40 -17.62 43.18
N GLU A 382 -19.60 -16.82 44.21
CA GLU A 382 -20.07 -17.24 45.54
C GLU A 382 -21.61 -17.36 45.62
N ASP A 383 -22.35 -16.76 44.69
CA ASP A 383 -23.82 -16.81 44.62
C ASP A 383 -24.38 -18.07 43.94
N MET A 384 -23.51 -19.02 43.55
CA MET A 384 -23.88 -20.28 42.88
C MET A 384 -23.89 -21.50 43.82
N ARG A 385 -24.26 -21.32 45.09
CA ARG A 385 -24.55 -22.45 46.00
C ARG A 385 -25.95 -22.37 46.59
N LEU A 386 -26.88 -23.09 45.96
CA LEU A 386 -27.98 -23.80 46.62
C LEU A 386 -27.99 -25.25 46.13
#